data_AF-A0A554IQI1-F1
#
_entry.id   AF-A0A554IQI1-F1
#
_cell.length_a   1.000
_cell.length_b   1.000
_cell.length_c   1.000
_cell.angle_alpha   90.00
_cell.angle_beta   90.00
_cell.angle_gamma   90.00
#
_symmetry.space_group_name_H-M   'P 1'
#
loop_
_entity.id
_entity.type
_entity.pdbx_description
1 polymer ?
#
loop_
_entity_poly.entity_id
_entity_poly.type
_entity_poly.pdbx_seq_one_letter_code
_entity_poly.pdbx_strand_id
1 'polypeptide(L)'
;MERNALARWILALSLAFVFVSFGIWKFVDPIIWIGFLPGWMEGLMGLTRDAWLRVIGVSEILMGLLLLPPVRWMKRAGAGLIILHLLAILTQVGWNDVAVRDLGLIGAAVALLVML
;
A
#
# COMPACT_ATOMS: atom_id res chain seq x y z
N MET A 1 6.01 -15.36 -24.12
CA MET A 1 5.38 -15.80 -22.85
C MET A 1 6.25 -15.45 -21.63
N GLU A 2 7.57 -15.64 -21.67
CA GLU A 2 8.47 -15.34 -20.55
C GLU A 2 8.59 -13.85 -20.19
N ARG A 3 8.62 -12.94 -21.17
CA ARG A 3 8.67 -11.48 -20.92
C ARG A 3 7.50 -10.98 -20.07
N ASN A 4 6.31 -11.55 -20.27
CA ASN A 4 5.12 -11.23 -19.48
C ASN A 4 5.23 -11.76 -18.04
N ALA A 5 5.88 -12.90 -17.84
CA ALA A 5 6.14 -13.43 -16.52
C ALA A 5 7.14 -12.58 -15.75
N LEU A 6 8.23 -12.17 -16.41
CA LEU A 6 9.23 -11.27 -15.82
C LEU A 6 8.60 -9.92 -15.44
N ALA A 7 7.83 -9.29 -16.33
CA ALA A 7 7.17 -8.03 -16.05
C ALA A 7 6.19 -8.12 -14.85
N ARG A 8 5.41 -9.20 -14.74
CA ARG A 8 4.56 -9.45 -13.57
C ARG A 8 5.36 -9.53 -12.27
N TRP A 9 6.50 -10.23 -12.29
CA TRP A 9 7.33 -10.37 -11.11
C TRP A 9 8.04 -9.07 -10.73
N ILE A 10 8.50 -8.29 -11.72
CA ILE A 10 9.04 -6.95 -11.47
C ILE A 10 7.98 -6.09 -10.77
N LEU A 11 6.77 -5.99 -11.32
CA LEU A 11 5.69 -5.22 -10.71
C LEU A 11 5.34 -5.72 -9.30
N ALA A 12 5.20 -7.04 -9.13
CA ALA A 12 4.85 -7.62 -7.83
C ALA A 12 5.92 -7.36 -6.76
N LEU A 13 7.20 -7.55 -7.11
CA LEU A 13 8.31 -7.34 -6.19
C LEU A 13 8.50 -5.86 -5.86
N SER A 14 8.40 -4.96 -6.85
CA SER A 14 8.49 -3.51 -6.62
C SER A 14 7.35 -2.99 -5.74
N LEU A 15 6.11 -3.40 -5.99
CA LEU A 15 4.97 -3.03 -5.14
C LEU A 15 5.11 -3.62 -3.74
N ALA A 16 5.50 -4.89 -3.62
CA ALA A 16 5.72 -5.53 -2.33
C ALA A 16 6.80 -4.81 -1.52
N PHE A 17 7.92 -4.47 -2.17
CA PHE A 17 9.00 -3.71 -1.55
C PHE A 17 8.49 -2.38 -0.99
N VAL A 18 7.81 -1.57 -1.80
CA VAL A 18 7.30 -0.26 -1.37
C VAL A 18 6.32 -0.40 -0.20
N PHE A 19 5.35 -1.30 -0.29
CA PHE A 19 4.32 -1.48 0.75
C PHE A 19 4.88 -2.04 2.04
N VAL A 20 5.78 -3.03 1.97
CA VAL A 20 6.44 -3.57 3.16
C VAL A 20 7.33 -2.51 3.80
N SER A 21 8.08 -1.73 3.01
CA SER A 21 8.90 -0.63 3.53
C SER A 21 8.06 0.45 4.21
N PHE A 22 6.97 0.91 3.58
CA PHE A 22 6.08 1.91 4.19
C PHE A 22 5.45 1.41 5.47
N GLY A 23 5.00 0.16 5.49
CA GLY A 23 4.41 -0.42 6.68
C GLY A 23 5.43 -0.56 7.82
N ILE A 24 6.66 -0.97 7.53
CA ILE A 24 7.76 -1.02 8.52
C ILE A 24 8.10 0.37 9.05
N TRP A 25 8.20 1.37 8.17
CA TRP A 25 8.57 2.74 8.56
C TRP A 25 7.55 3.41 9.47
N LYS A 26 6.28 3.00 9.46
CA LYS A 26 5.28 3.44 10.42
C LYS A 26 5.58 2.99 11.86
N PHE A 27 6.39 1.96 12.06
CA PHE A 27 6.87 1.54 13.39
C PHE A 27 8.23 2.14 13.75
N VAL A 28 9.10 2.32 12.74
CA VAL A 28 10.47 2.81 12.96
C VAL A 28 10.52 4.32 13.15
N ASP A 29 9.73 5.08 12.38
CA ASP A 29 9.72 6.54 12.42
C ASP A 29 8.29 7.11 12.36
N PRO A 30 7.44 6.81 13.36
CA PRO A 30 6.02 7.15 13.32
C PRO A 30 5.73 8.65 13.22
N ILE A 31 6.66 9.50 13.66
CA ILE A 31 6.50 10.97 13.66
C ILE A 31 6.40 11.50 12.22
N ILE A 32 7.14 10.92 11.28
CA ILE A 32 7.05 11.31 9.86
C ILE A 32 5.70 10.94 9.26
N TRP A 33 5.12 9.81 9.68
CA TRP A 33 3.93 9.25 9.04
C TRP A 33 2.61 9.69 9.66
N ILE A 34 2.61 10.03 10.96
CA ILE A 34 1.38 10.38 11.67
C ILE A 34 0.71 11.62 11.06
N GLY A 35 1.47 12.53 10.46
CA GLY A 35 0.98 13.72 9.78
C GLY A 35 0.06 13.43 8.58
N PHE A 36 0.19 12.26 7.95
CA PHE A 36 -0.65 11.84 6.83
C PHE A 36 -1.96 11.18 7.27
N LEU A 37 -2.10 10.84 8.56
CA LEU A 37 -3.39 10.36 9.07
C LEU A 37 -4.36 11.53 9.17
N PRO A 38 -5.61 11.34 8.76
CA PRO A 38 -6.61 12.38 8.91
C PRO A 38 -7.00 12.55 10.39
N GLY A 39 -7.34 13.79 10.78
CA GLY A 39 -7.66 14.13 12.16
C GLY A 39 -8.86 13.37 12.74
N TRP A 40 -9.80 12.94 11.90
CA TRP A 40 -11.01 12.19 12.31
C TRP A 40 -10.73 10.79 12.85
N MET A 41 -9.52 10.25 12.65
CA MET A 41 -9.12 8.97 13.23
C MET A 41 -8.79 9.05 14.73
N GLU A 42 -8.59 10.24 15.29
CA GLU A 42 -8.33 10.38 16.72
C GLU A 42 -9.57 10.00 17.54
N GLY A 43 -9.43 9.02 18.43
CA GLY A 43 -10.53 8.50 19.25
C GLY A 43 -11.48 7.57 18.49
N LEU A 44 -11.28 7.34 17.19
CA LEU A 44 -12.10 6.42 16.41
C LEU A 44 -11.95 5.00 16.95
N MET A 45 -13.07 4.36 17.29
CA MET A 45 -13.12 3.06 17.99
C MET A 45 -12.35 3.04 19.33
N GLY A 46 -12.17 4.20 19.96
CA GLY A 46 -11.40 4.33 21.20
C GLY A 46 -9.88 4.23 21.01
N LEU A 47 -9.39 4.29 19.77
CA LEU A 47 -7.96 4.23 19.45
C LEU A 47 -7.40 5.62 19.14
N THR A 48 -6.14 5.85 19.52
CA THR A 48 -5.39 7.05 19.15
C THR A 48 -4.93 6.98 17.70
N ARG A 49 -4.55 8.12 17.11
CA ARG A 49 -3.92 8.12 15.77
C ARG A 49 -2.63 7.31 15.71
N ASP A 50 -1.85 7.25 16.80
CA ASP A 50 -0.66 6.39 16.86
C ASP A 50 -1.02 4.90 16.74
N ALA A 51 -2.08 4.47 17.43
CA ALA A 51 -2.57 3.09 17.31
C ALA A 51 -3.08 2.80 15.88
N TRP A 52 -3.84 3.72 15.28
CA TRP A 52 -4.28 3.59 13.89
C TRP A 52 -3.12 3.56 12.90
N LEU A 53 -2.07 4.35 13.13
CA LEU A 53 -0.87 4.36 12.29
C LEU A 53 -0.22 2.96 12.27
N ARG A 54 -0.12 2.30 13.42
CA ARG A 54 0.38 0.93 13.52
C ARG A 54 -0.52 -0.08 12.81
N VAL A 55 -1.84 0.04 12.94
CA VAL A 55 -2.82 -0.82 12.23
C VAL A 55 -2.67 -0.68 10.72
N ILE A 56 -2.53 0.54 10.22
CA ILE A 56 -2.26 0.81 8.81
C ILE A 56 -0.92 0.21 8.40
N GLY A 57 0.13 0.36 9.24
CA GLY A 57 1.44 -0.24 8.99
C GLY A 57 1.40 -1.76 8.84
N VAL A 58 0.69 -2.46 9.73
CA VAL A 58 0.47 -3.92 9.60
C VAL A 58 -0.25 -4.22 8.29
N SER A 59 -1.29 -3.46 7.97
CA SER A 59 -2.11 -3.68 6.78
C SER A 59 -1.28 -3.53 5.49
N GLU A 60 -0.40 -2.53 5.41
CA GLU A 60 0.52 -2.33 4.28
C GLU A 60 1.53 -3.47 4.13
N ILE A 61 2.09 -3.96 5.24
CA ILE A 61 2.97 -5.14 5.21
C ILE A 61 2.21 -6.35 4.65
N LEU A 62 1.02 -6.63 5.16
CA LEU A 62 0.20 -7.76 4.70
C LEU A 62 -0.18 -7.64 3.22
N MET A 63 -0.54 -6.44 2.76
CA MET A 63 -0.82 -6.16 1.34
C MET A 63 0.39 -6.45 0.45
N GLY A 64 1.58 -6.02 0.85
CA GLY A 64 2.82 -6.30 0.12
C GLY A 64 3.16 -7.79 0.12
N LEU A 65 3.02 -8.47 1.26
CA LEU A 65 3.30 -9.91 1.38
C LEU A 65 2.34 -10.77 0.52
N LEU A 66 1.09 -10.36 0.32
CA LEU A 66 0.14 -11.05 -0.56
C LEU A 66 0.61 -11.12 -2.03
N LEU A 67 1.52 -10.25 -2.46
CA LEU A 67 2.04 -10.25 -3.83
C LEU A 67 3.17 -11.27 -4.08
N LEU A 68 3.78 -11.79 -3.02
CA LEU A 68 5.00 -12.61 -3.12
C LEU A 68 4.74 -14.07 -3.51
N PRO A 69 3.75 -14.78 -2.93
CA PRO A 69 3.50 -16.16 -3.29
C PRO A 69 3.17 -16.31 -4.79
N PRO A 70 3.58 -17.40 -5.46
CA PRO A 70 3.23 -17.66 -6.86
C PRO A 70 1.75 -18.06 -7.05
N VAL A 71 0.87 -17.60 -6.16
CA VAL A 71 -0.56 -17.95 -6.11
C VAL A 71 -1.37 -16.78 -6.66
N ARG A 72 -1.99 -17.00 -7.82
CA ARG A 72 -2.65 -15.94 -8.61
C ARG A 72 -3.74 -15.18 -7.85
N TRP A 73 -4.59 -15.87 -7.09
CA TRP A 73 -5.68 -15.22 -6.34
C TRP A 73 -5.14 -14.32 -5.22
N MET A 74 -4.05 -14.73 -4.56
CA MET A 74 -3.39 -13.91 -3.52
C MET A 74 -2.83 -12.62 -4.11
N LYS A 75 -2.15 -12.70 -5.27
CA LYS A 75 -1.64 -11.52 -5.96
C LYS A 75 -2.76 -10.57 -6.40
N ARG A 76 -3.88 -11.11 -6.87
CA ARG A 76 -5.07 -10.31 -7.23
C ARG A 76 -5.65 -9.60 -6.02
N ALA A 77 -5.78 -10.30 -4.89
CA ALA A 77 -6.23 -9.71 -3.64
C ALA A 77 -5.28 -8.60 -3.16
N GLY A 78 -3.97 -8.87 -3.14
CA GLY A 78 -2.95 -7.88 -2.77
C GLY A 78 -2.98 -6.64 -3.66
N ALA A 79 -3.00 -6.81 -4.98
CA ALA A 79 -3.07 -5.70 -5.92
C ALA A 79 -4.38 -4.89 -5.77
N GLY A 80 -5.51 -5.56 -5.60
CA GLY A 80 -6.79 -4.91 -5.36
C GLY A 80 -6.82 -4.12 -4.06
N LEU A 81 -6.32 -4.68 -2.96
CA LEU A 81 -6.23 -4.01 -1.67
C LEU A 81 -5.30 -2.79 -1.74
N ILE A 82 -4.16 -2.90 -2.42
CA ILE A 82 -3.24 -1.78 -2.67
C ILE A 82 -3.95 -0.64 -3.40
N ILE A 83 -4.70 -0.94 -4.47
CA ILE A 83 -5.45 0.08 -5.22
C ILE A 83 -6.46 0.78 -4.30
N LEU A 84 -7.26 0.01 -3.56
CA LEU A 84 -8.28 0.56 -2.65
C LEU A 84 -7.65 1.41 -1.54
N HIS A 85 -6.56 0.94 -0.95
CA HIS A 85 -5.81 1.64 0.09
C HIS A 85 -5.30 2.99 -0.40
N LEU A 86 -4.63 3.02 -1.56
CA LEU A 86 -4.09 4.26 -2.12
C LEU A 86 -5.19 5.21 -2.56
N LEU A 87 -6.28 4.71 -3.14
CA LEU A 87 -7.44 5.54 -3.46
C LEU A 87 -8.03 6.19 -2.20
N ALA A 88 -8.14 5.45 -1.11
CA ALA A 88 -8.59 6.00 0.17
C ALA A 88 -7.64 7.10 0.66
N ILE A 89 -6.32 6.89 0.62
CA ILE A 89 -5.31 7.91 1.00
C ILE A 89 -5.46 9.17 0.14
N LEU A 90 -5.62 9.03 -1.18
CA LEU A 90 -5.75 10.17 -2.10
C LEU A 90 -6.96 11.07 -1.79
N THR A 91 -8.03 10.53 -1.19
CA THR A 91 -9.16 11.37 -0.74
C THR A 91 -8.84 12.24 0.48
N GLN A 92 -7.74 11.97 1.19
CA GLN A 92 -7.42 12.59 2.47
C GLN A 92 -6.20 13.52 2.41
N VAL A 93 -5.18 13.19 1.60
CA VAL A 93 -3.87 13.89 1.64
C VAL A 93 -3.78 15.16 0.80
N GLY A 94 -4.75 15.42 -0.07
CA GLY A 94 -4.70 16.54 -1.03
C GLY A 94 -3.68 16.33 -2.15
N TRP A 95 -3.38 17.38 -2.93
CA TRP A 95 -2.42 17.31 -4.04
C TRP A 95 -1.00 17.70 -3.58
N ASN A 96 -0.12 16.72 -3.46
CA ASN A 96 1.28 16.88 -3.04
C ASN A 96 2.18 15.80 -3.66
N ASP A 97 3.44 15.77 -3.27
CA ASP A 97 4.45 14.77 -3.67
C ASP A 97 4.00 13.32 -3.37
N VAL A 98 3.37 13.11 -2.22
CA VAL A 98 2.79 11.81 -1.84
C VAL A 98 1.67 11.39 -2.78
N ALA A 99 0.76 12.30 -3.13
CA ALA A 99 -0.34 12.02 -4.04
C ALA A 99 0.14 11.64 -5.46
N VAL A 100 1.15 12.35 -5.98
CA VAL A 100 1.75 12.05 -7.29
C VAL A 100 2.40 10.66 -7.29
N ARG A 101 3.14 10.32 -6.23
CA ARG A 101 3.71 8.97 -6.05
C ARG A 101 2.63 7.90 -6.01
N ASP A 102 1.58 8.12 -5.22
CA ASP A 102 0.52 7.13 -4.99
C ASP A 102 -0.30 6.88 -6.26
N LEU A 103 -0.52 7.89 -7.10
CA LEU A 103 -1.08 7.69 -8.44
C LEU A 103 -0.21 6.79 -9.33
N GLY A 104 1.11 6.94 -9.27
CA GLY A 104 2.04 6.06 -9.97
C GLY A 104 1.97 4.62 -9.47
N LEU A 105 1.89 4.41 -8.15
CA LEU A 105 1.75 3.09 -7.54
C LEU A 105 0.41 2.43 -7.87
N ILE A 106 -0.69 3.20 -7.91
CA ILE A 106 -1.99 2.71 -8.41
C ILE A 106 -1.86 2.22 -9.84
N GLY A 107 -1.21 3.00 -10.72
CA GLY A 107 -0.97 2.58 -12.11
C GLY A 107 -0.20 1.26 -12.21
N ALA A 108 0.85 1.10 -11.40
CA ALA A 108 1.61 -0.14 -11.33
C ALA A 108 0.78 -1.33 -10.80
N ALA A 109 -0.07 -1.11 -9.79
CA ALA A 109 -0.95 -2.13 -9.23
C ALA A 109 -2.07 -2.53 -10.20
N VAL A 110 -2.65 -1.58 -10.93
CA VAL A 110 -3.63 -1.83 -12.00
C VAL A 110 -2.98 -2.63 -13.13
N ALA A 111 -1.78 -2.24 -13.56
CA ALA A 111 -1.03 -2.98 -14.57
C ALA A 111 -0.78 -4.43 -14.13
N LEU A 112 -0.34 -4.64 -12.88
CA LEU A 112 -0.17 -5.99 -12.33
C LEU A 112 -1.50 -6.76 -12.34
N LEU A 113 -2.60 -6.14 -11.89
CA LEU A 113 -3.91 -6.79 -11.81
C LEU A 113 -4.43 -7.23 -13.19
N VAL A 114 -4.25 -6.41 -14.21
CA VAL A 114 -4.61 -6.73 -15.61
C VAL A 114 -3.73 -7.85 -16.18
N MET A 115 -2.44 -7.88 -15.82
CA MET A 115 -1.49 -8.89 -16.29
C MET A 115 -1.59 -10.24 -15.58
N LEU A 116 -2.19 -10.27 -14.38
CA LEU A 116 -2.53 -11.48 -13.64
C LEU A 116 -3.66 -12.19 -14.36
#